data_AF-A0AAE4RAM7-F1
#
_entry.id   AF-A0AAE4RAM7-F1
#
_cell.length_a   1.000
_cell.length_b   1.000
_cell.length_c   1.000
_cell.angle_alpha   90.00
_cell.angle_beta   90.00
_cell.angle_gamma   90.00
#
_symmetry.space_group_name_H-M   'P 1'
#
loop_
_entity.id
_entity.type
_entity.pdbx_description
1 polymer ?
#
loop_
_entity_poly.entity_id
_entity_poly.type
_entity_poly.pdbx_seq_one_letter_code
_entity_poly.pdbx_strand_id
1 'polypeptide(L)'
;MSRNLNIITPELSKEVIEDLKRKGYNQTEIAKMFNVTRQAVSWHLKTYGGQMSTRQIVNEAWPWKTNHAHTKSVVYRRLRDHGEYMRTGGKGMNDDKLKRLRRWYKKMWDENLVVEFEPGIPPIKGVSSVGDFAYRPRAIEDDDLLIRVNDHTNLTDEGETIWCWPPDIERLIDI
;
A
#
# COMPACT_ATOMS: atom_id res chain seq x y z
N MET A 1 13.48 -46.78 -29.87
CA MET A 1 12.57 -46.53 -28.74
C MET A 1 13.24 -45.55 -27.79
N SER A 2 12.75 -44.32 -27.72
CA SER A 2 12.95 -43.42 -26.58
C SER A 2 11.64 -42.66 -26.40
N ARG A 3 10.98 -42.88 -25.27
CA ARG A 3 9.70 -42.25 -24.90
C ARG A 3 9.92 -40.73 -24.83
N ASN A 4 9.28 -39.99 -25.72
CA ASN A 4 8.94 -38.59 -25.43
C ASN A 4 7.93 -38.62 -24.28
N LEU A 5 8.44 -38.51 -23.06
CA LEU A 5 7.65 -38.06 -21.93
C LEU A 5 7.24 -36.62 -22.26
N ASN A 6 6.05 -36.46 -22.83
CA ASN A 6 5.31 -35.22 -22.74
C ASN A 6 5.06 -35.01 -21.25
N ILE A 7 6.05 -34.42 -20.57
CA ILE A 7 5.85 -33.81 -19.28
C ILE A 7 4.86 -32.69 -19.58
N ILE A 8 3.58 -32.94 -19.26
CA ILE A 8 2.54 -31.92 -19.30
C ILE A 8 2.92 -30.91 -18.22
N THR A 9 3.85 -30.01 -18.53
CA THR A 9 3.97 -28.76 -17.79
C THR A 9 2.60 -28.11 -17.90
N PRO A 10 1.89 -27.87 -16.78
CA PRO A 10 0.61 -27.19 -16.84
C PRO A 10 0.79 -25.88 -17.61
N GLU A 11 -0.19 -25.52 -18.43
CA GLU A 11 -0.17 -24.20 -19.05
C GLU A 11 -0.24 -23.12 -17.95
N LEU A 12 0.56 -22.06 -18.09
CA LEU A 12 0.58 -20.97 -17.13
C LEU A 12 -0.74 -20.18 -17.20
N SER A 13 -1.67 -20.46 -16.29
CA SER A 13 -2.93 -19.72 -16.15
C SER A 13 -2.96 -18.89 -14.87
N LYS A 14 -3.93 -17.97 -14.76
CA LYS A 14 -4.16 -17.19 -13.53
C LYS A 14 -4.40 -18.11 -12.33
N GLU A 15 -5.27 -19.11 -12.48
CA GLU A 15 -5.70 -20.02 -11.41
C GLU A 15 -4.51 -20.84 -10.90
N VAL A 16 -3.65 -21.29 -11.82
CA VAL A 16 -2.39 -21.98 -11.49
C VAL A 16 -1.43 -21.07 -10.73
N ILE A 17 -1.25 -19.82 -11.19
CA ILE A 17 -0.39 -18.85 -10.51
C ILE A 17 -0.92 -18.56 -9.09
N GLU A 18 -2.23 -18.40 -8.92
CA GLU A 18 -2.85 -18.13 -7.62
C GLU A 18 -2.76 -19.33 -6.67
N ASP A 19 -2.94 -20.55 -7.16
CA ASP A 19 -2.74 -21.77 -6.39
C ASP A 19 -1.29 -21.91 -5.89
N LEU A 20 -0.31 -21.65 -6.76
CA LEU A 20 1.10 -21.67 -6.39
C LEU A 20 1.46 -20.56 -5.38
N LYS A 21 0.89 -19.36 -5.54
CA LYS A 21 1.04 -18.29 -4.54
C LYS A 21 0.46 -18.68 -3.19
N ARG A 22 -0.70 -19.36 -3.15
CA ARG A 22 -1.28 -19.90 -1.90
C ARG A 22 -0.39 -20.95 -1.24
N LYS A 23 0.37 -21.71 -2.04
CA LYS A 23 1.40 -22.66 -1.59
C LYS A 23 2.72 -22.00 -1.15
N GLY A 24 2.83 -20.67 -1.26
CA GLY A 24 3.98 -19.90 -0.79
C GLY A 24 5.01 -19.55 -1.86
N TYR A 25 4.80 -19.96 -3.13
CA TYR A 25 5.73 -19.61 -4.20
C TYR A 25 5.61 -18.14 -4.62
N ASN A 26 6.75 -17.50 -4.86
CA ASN A 26 6.79 -16.16 -5.44
C ASN A 26 6.78 -16.19 -6.98
N GLN A 27 6.47 -15.05 -7.61
CA GLN A 27 6.39 -14.98 -9.09
C GLN A 27 7.69 -15.35 -9.80
N THR A 28 8.86 -15.16 -9.17
CA THR A 28 10.16 -15.53 -9.75
C THR A 28 10.35 -17.04 -9.73
N GLU A 29 9.94 -17.72 -8.66
CA GLU A 29 9.95 -19.18 -8.58
C GLU A 29 8.96 -19.80 -9.56
N ILE A 30 7.74 -19.26 -9.62
CA ILE A 30 6.72 -19.68 -10.60
C ILE A 30 7.25 -19.48 -12.02
N ALA A 31 7.88 -18.35 -12.32
CA ALA A 31 8.48 -18.11 -13.63
C ALA A 31 9.52 -19.18 -14.00
N LYS A 32 10.36 -19.59 -13.04
CA LYS A 32 11.33 -20.68 -13.24
C LYS A 32 10.66 -22.04 -13.47
N MET A 33 9.60 -22.35 -12.72
CA MET A 33 8.86 -23.62 -12.86
C MET A 33 8.22 -23.80 -14.24
N PHE A 34 7.76 -22.71 -14.85
CA PHE A 34 7.06 -22.73 -16.15
C PHE A 34 7.95 -22.28 -17.30
N ASN A 35 9.25 -22.05 -17.05
CA ASN A 35 10.22 -21.55 -18.03
C ASN A 35 9.76 -20.27 -18.76
N VAL A 36 9.20 -19.32 -18.01
CA VAL A 36 8.77 -18.00 -18.51
C VAL A 36 9.48 -16.87 -17.77
N THR A 37 9.23 -15.63 -18.17
CA THR A 37 9.70 -14.45 -17.43
C THR A 37 8.76 -14.13 -16.25
N ARG A 38 9.29 -13.48 -15.20
CA ARG A 38 8.46 -12.95 -14.11
C ARG A 38 7.41 -11.96 -14.65
N GLN A 39 7.76 -11.20 -15.68
CA GLN A 39 6.87 -10.26 -16.35
C GLN A 39 5.67 -10.97 -16.99
N ALA A 40 5.87 -12.14 -17.61
CA ALA A 40 4.78 -12.95 -18.14
C ALA A 40 3.81 -13.38 -17.03
N VAL A 41 4.31 -13.88 -15.89
CA VAL A 41 3.49 -14.23 -14.72
C VAL A 41 2.69 -13.01 -14.22
N SER A 42 3.35 -11.85 -14.10
CA SER A 42 2.70 -10.61 -13.68
C SER A 42 1.66 -10.13 -14.69
N TRP A 43 1.92 -10.29 -15.98
CA TRP A 43 1.00 -9.94 -17.06
C TRP A 43 -0.24 -10.82 -17.02
N HIS A 44 -0.10 -12.15 -16.85
CA HIS A 44 -1.25 -13.06 -16.71
C HIS A 44 -2.17 -12.65 -15.55
N LEU A 45 -1.60 -12.36 -14.37
CA LEU A 45 -2.38 -11.89 -13.24
C LEU A 45 -3.09 -10.57 -13.55
N LYS A 46 -2.43 -9.62 -14.21
CA LYS A 46 -3.07 -8.34 -14.55
C LYS A 46 -4.19 -8.50 -15.58
N THR A 47 -3.92 -9.24 -16.66
CA THR A 47 -4.83 -9.40 -17.80
C THR A 47 -6.09 -10.18 -17.44
N TYR A 48 -5.98 -11.19 -16.59
CA TYR A 48 -7.09 -12.09 -16.24
C TYR A 48 -7.71 -11.80 -14.86
N GLY A 49 -7.43 -10.63 -14.28
CA GLY A 49 -8.06 -10.19 -13.01
C GLY A 49 -7.61 -11.00 -11.80
N GLY A 50 -6.33 -11.33 -11.71
CA GLY A 50 -5.73 -12.06 -10.61
C GLY A 50 -5.65 -11.23 -9.32
N GLN A 51 -5.57 -11.93 -8.19
CA GLN A 51 -5.51 -11.32 -6.86
C GLN A 51 -4.36 -10.32 -6.75
N MET A 52 -4.73 -9.07 -6.47
CA MET A 52 -3.79 -7.99 -6.25
C MET A 52 -3.03 -8.19 -4.94
N SER A 53 -1.75 -7.85 -4.95
CA SER A 53 -0.99 -7.74 -3.69
C SER A 53 -1.43 -6.53 -2.89
N THR A 54 -1.25 -6.55 -1.57
CA THR A 54 -1.44 -5.39 -0.68
C THR A 54 -0.80 -4.12 -1.25
N ARG A 55 0.43 -4.24 -1.77
CA ARG A 55 1.14 -3.11 -2.36
C ARG A 55 0.42 -2.53 -3.58
N GLN A 56 -0.16 -3.37 -4.43
CA GLN A 56 -0.91 -2.92 -5.61
C GLN A 56 -2.21 -2.24 -5.19
N ILE A 57 -2.94 -2.82 -4.24
CA ILE A 57 -4.18 -2.23 -3.72
C ILE A 57 -3.89 -0.83 -3.16
N VAL A 58 -2.89 -0.70 -2.28
CA VAL A 58 -2.49 0.59 -1.70
C VAL A 58 -1.95 1.57 -2.75
N ASN A 59 -1.38 1.08 -3.87
CA ASN A 59 -0.95 1.95 -4.96
C ASN A 59 -2.14 2.47 -5.78
N GLU A 60 -3.13 1.63 -6.05
CA GLU A 60 -4.33 2.01 -6.83
C GLU A 60 -5.25 2.92 -6.03
N ALA A 61 -5.32 2.71 -4.71
CA ALA A 61 -6.02 3.58 -3.78
C ALA A 61 -5.22 4.85 -3.43
N TRP A 62 -3.99 5.03 -3.92
CA TRP A 62 -3.16 6.16 -3.53
C TRP A 62 -3.78 7.49 -3.98
N PRO A 63 -4.00 8.46 -3.07
CA PRO A 63 -4.95 9.54 -3.31
C PRO A 63 -4.37 10.70 -4.13
N TRP A 64 -3.05 10.75 -4.34
CA TRP A 64 -2.38 11.89 -4.96
C TRP A 64 -1.39 11.51 -6.06
N LYS A 65 -1.19 12.41 -7.02
CA LYS A 65 -0.12 12.29 -8.02
C LYS A 65 1.23 12.68 -7.43
N THR A 66 1.95 11.71 -6.89
CA THR A 66 3.29 11.91 -6.30
C THR A 66 4.42 11.43 -7.22
N ASN A 67 5.55 12.15 -7.22
CA ASN A 67 6.81 11.72 -7.85
C ASN A 67 7.74 10.90 -6.91
N HIS A 68 8.86 10.39 -7.45
CA HIS A 68 9.83 9.58 -6.70
C HIS A 68 10.49 10.32 -5.53
N ALA A 69 10.63 11.65 -5.59
CA ALA A 69 11.28 12.42 -4.53
C ALA A 69 10.47 12.38 -3.21
N HIS A 70 9.14 12.32 -3.30
CA HIS A 70 8.24 12.18 -2.15
C HIS A 70 8.48 10.93 -1.32
N THR A 71 9.02 9.87 -1.91
CA THR A 71 9.28 8.60 -1.21
C THR A 71 10.25 8.75 -0.03
N LYS A 72 11.04 9.84 0.00
CA LYS A 72 11.96 10.18 1.08
C LYS A 72 11.28 10.90 2.25
N SER A 73 10.10 11.50 2.02
CA SER A 73 9.37 12.21 3.09
C SER A 73 8.95 11.27 4.21
N VAL A 74 8.76 11.82 5.41
CA VAL A 74 8.29 11.04 6.56
C VAL A 74 6.83 10.67 6.35
N VAL A 75 6.02 11.66 5.95
CA VAL A 75 4.57 11.51 5.72
C VAL A 75 4.27 10.42 4.68
N TYR A 76 4.90 10.48 3.51
CA TYR A 76 4.68 9.48 2.46
C TYR A 76 4.95 8.07 3.00
N ARG A 77 6.07 7.87 3.71
CA ARG A 77 6.40 6.55 4.28
C ARG A 77 5.42 6.11 5.35
N ARG A 78 4.90 7.02 6.19
CA ARG A 78 3.88 6.69 7.20
C ARG A 78 2.56 6.29 6.55
N LEU A 79 2.13 7.00 5.50
CA LEU A 79 0.94 6.63 4.73
C LEU A 79 1.10 5.27 4.03
N ARG A 80 2.27 4.97 3.47
CA ARG A 80 2.54 3.62 2.93
C ARG A 80 2.41 2.52 3.98
N ASP A 81 2.94 2.76 5.18
CA ASP A 81 2.85 1.81 6.28
C ASP A 81 1.40 1.70 6.82
N HIS A 82 0.66 2.81 6.85
CA HIS A 82 -0.76 2.82 7.19
C HIS A 82 -1.61 2.03 6.20
N GLY A 83 -1.44 2.23 4.89
CA GLY A 83 -2.18 1.46 3.90
C GLY A 83 -1.85 -0.03 3.94
N GLU A 84 -0.59 -0.39 4.23
CA GLU A 84 -0.22 -1.78 4.50
C GLU A 84 -0.93 -2.32 5.74
N TYR A 85 -1.01 -1.54 6.82
CA TYR A 85 -1.69 -1.91 8.05
C TYR A 85 -3.20 -2.13 7.80
N MET A 86 -3.89 -1.20 7.15
CA MET A 86 -5.34 -1.31 6.89
C MET A 86 -5.70 -2.56 6.10
N ARG A 87 -4.81 -3.02 5.22
CA ARG A 87 -5.01 -4.25 4.44
C ARG A 87 -4.64 -5.54 5.16
N THR A 88 -3.87 -5.49 6.24
CA THR A 88 -3.24 -6.68 6.84
C THR A 88 -3.42 -6.81 8.36
N GLY A 89 -3.93 -5.79 9.04
CA GLY A 89 -3.90 -5.70 10.51
C GLY A 89 -2.49 -5.75 11.09
N GLY A 90 -1.47 -5.36 10.30
CA GLY A 90 -0.06 -5.44 10.68
C GLY A 90 0.62 -6.77 10.41
N LYS A 91 -0.08 -7.79 9.90
CA LYS A 91 0.51 -9.10 9.61
C LYS A 91 1.64 -8.98 8.58
N GLY A 92 2.84 -9.41 8.97
CA GLY A 92 4.04 -9.37 8.12
C GLY A 92 4.83 -8.05 8.19
N MET A 93 4.33 -7.06 8.94
CA MET A 93 5.09 -5.84 9.25
C MET A 93 6.02 -6.11 10.44
N ASN A 94 7.25 -5.61 10.39
CA ASN A 94 8.17 -5.74 11.52
C ASN A 94 7.82 -4.77 12.67
N ASP A 95 8.27 -5.12 13.87
CA ASP A 95 7.94 -4.39 15.11
C ASP A 95 8.38 -2.93 15.08
N ASP A 96 9.54 -2.65 14.50
CA ASP A 96 10.06 -1.29 14.34
C ASP A 96 9.17 -0.41 13.46
N LYS A 97 8.66 -0.98 12.36
CA LYS A 97 7.72 -0.31 11.47
C LYS A 97 6.40 -0.04 12.19
N LEU A 98 5.85 -1.05 12.87
CA LEU A 98 4.62 -0.93 13.64
C LEU A 98 4.75 0.10 14.77
N LYS A 99 5.88 0.11 15.49
CA LYS A 99 6.18 1.08 16.55
C LYS A 99 6.23 2.51 16.02
N ARG A 100 6.87 2.75 14.86
CA ARG A 100 6.89 4.07 14.22
C ARG A 100 5.52 4.49 13.71
N LEU A 101 4.72 3.55 13.21
CA LEU A 101 3.36 3.81 12.75
C LEU A 101 2.45 4.21 13.93
N ARG A 102 2.47 3.45 15.04
CA ARG A 102 1.71 3.80 16.26
C ARG A 102 2.09 5.16 16.84
N ARG A 103 3.39 5.49 16.89
CA ARG A 103 3.85 6.83 17.30
C ARG A 103 3.33 7.94 16.39
N TRP A 104 3.26 7.67 15.09
CA TRP A 104 2.70 8.61 14.14
C TRP A 104 1.19 8.78 14.35
N TYR A 105 0.43 7.70 14.51
CA TYR A 105 -0.99 7.78 14.86
C TYR A 105 -1.22 8.55 16.15
N LYS A 106 -0.45 8.26 17.21
CA LYS A 106 -0.56 8.98 18.47
C LYS A 106 -0.33 10.48 18.29
N LYS A 107 0.70 10.89 17.54
CA LYS A 107 0.92 12.29 17.18
C LYS A 107 -0.27 12.89 16.45
N MET A 108 -0.77 12.20 15.42
CA MET A 108 -1.90 12.67 14.62
C MET A 108 -3.17 12.82 15.47
N TRP A 109 -3.38 11.95 16.44
CA TRP A 109 -4.51 11.98 17.36
C TRP A 109 -4.38 13.06 18.42
N ASP A 110 -3.29 13.04 19.19
CA ASP A 110 -3.04 13.96 20.31
C ASP A 110 -3.00 15.43 19.85
N GLU A 111 -2.50 15.70 18.64
CA GLU A 111 -2.43 17.05 18.06
C GLU A 111 -3.63 17.36 17.13
N ASN A 112 -4.61 16.46 17.02
CA ASN A 112 -5.79 16.57 16.16
C ASN A 112 -5.47 16.98 14.72
N LEU A 113 -4.59 16.21 14.06
CA LEU A 113 -4.02 16.50 12.74
C LEU A 113 -4.59 15.62 11.62
N VAL A 114 -4.49 16.15 10.41
CA VAL A 114 -4.73 15.48 9.12
C VAL A 114 -3.55 15.74 8.17
N VAL A 115 -3.32 14.85 7.21
CA VAL A 115 -2.33 15.05 6.16
C VAL A 115 -2.96 15.75 4.96
N GLU A 116 -2.41 16.89 4.57
CA GLU A 116 -2.75 17.57 3.33
C GLU A 116 -1.65 17.38 2.29
N PHE A 117 -2.05 17.20 1.03
CA PHE A 117 -1.16 17.31 -0.11
C PHE A 117 -1.60 18.44 -1.02
N GLU A 118 -0.72 19.39 -1.27
CA GLU A 118 -0.94 20.52 -2.16
C GLU A 118 0.37 20.88 -2.86
N PRO A 119 0.45 20.76 -4.19
CA PRO A 119 1.64 21.11 -4.95
C PRO A 119 2.06 22.56 -4.68
N GLY A 120 3.33 22.76 -4.34
CA GLY A 120 3.90 24.09 -4.07
C GLY A 120 4.05 24.42 -2.58
N ILE A 121 3.54 23.59 -1.65
CA ILE A 121 3.92 23.69 -0.24
C ILE A 121 5.44 23.55 -0.14
N PRO A 122 6.16 24.49 0.50
CA PRO A 122 7.61 24.40 0.62
C PRO A 122 8.02 23.22 1.54
N PRO A 123 9.28 22.74 1.47
CA PRO A 123 9.76 21.72 2.40
C PRO A 123 9.57 22.11 3.87
N ILE A 124 8.95 21.21 4.64
CA ILE A 124 8.73 21.37 6.09
C ILE A 124 9.54 20.30 6.83
N LYS A 125 10.43 20.74 7.72
CA LYS A 125 11.26 19.85 8.54
C LYS A 125 10.40 18.89 9.35
N GLY A 126 10.69 17.59 9.26
CA GLY A 126 9.94 16.54 9.95
C GLY A 126 8.66 16.08 9.24
N VAL A 127 8.27 16.74 8.14
CA VAL A 127 7.08 16.39 7.34
C VAL A 127 7.54 15.87 5.98
N SER A 128 8.08 16.76 5.14
CA SER A 128 8.57 16.46 3.80
C SER A 128 9.76 17.34 3.46
N SER A 129 10.87 16.71 3.08
CA SER A 129 12.09 17.41 2.64
C SER A 129 11.98 17.98 1.22
N VAL A 130 10.94 17.60 0.46
CA VAL A 130 10.74 18.03 -0.93
C VAL A 130 9.56 18.98 -1.08
N GLY A 131 8.77 19.18 -0.02
CA GLY A 131 7.55 19.98 -0.05
C GLY A 131 6.29 19.14 -0.25
N ASP A 132 5.24 19.81 -0.71
CA ASP A 132 3.93 19.31 -1.12
C ASP A 132 3.06 18.63 -0.04
N PHE A 133 3.63 18.21 1.08
CA PHE A 133 2.90 17.67 2.23
C PHE A 133 2.92 18.62 3.41
N ALA A 134 1.79 18.73 4.09
CA ALA A 134 1.65 19.40 5.39
C ALA A 134 0.83 18.56 6.36
N TYR A 135 1.07 18.77 7.66
CA TYR A 135 0.07 18.44 8.68
C TYR A 135 -0.79 19.67 8.91
N ARG A 136 -2.10 19.48 8.97
CA ARG A 136 -3.08 20.54 9.27
C ARG A 136 -3.94 20.14 10.45
N PRO A 137 -4.44 21.10 11.24
CA PRO A 137 -5.53 20.82 12.19
C PRO A 137 -6.72 20.21 11.44
N ARG A 138 -7.34 19.19 12.02
CA ARG A 138 -8.56 18.59 11.49
C ARG A 138 -9.70 19.59 11.46
N ALA A 139 -10.48 19.52 10.39
CA ALA A 139 -11.77 20.16 10.23
C ALA A 139 -12.87 19.09 10.30
N ILE A 140 -14.11 19.51 10.48
CA ILE A 140 -15.25 18.58 10.62
C ILE A 140 -15.44 17.78 9.33
N GLU A 141 -15.14 18.41 8.19
CA GLU A 141 -15.23 17.86 6.84
C GLU A 141 -14.20 16.76 6.56
N ASP A 142 -13.13 16.66 7.37
CA ASP A 142 -12.15 15.58 7.24
C ASP A 142 -12.70 14.23 7.78
N ASP A 143 -13.81 14.25 8.54
CA ASP A 143 -14.44 13.07 9.16
C ASP A 143 -13.42 12.12 9.83
N ASP A 144 -13.43 10.83 9.48
CA ASP A 144 -12.49 9.84 9.97
C ASP A 144 -11.22 9.70 9.11
N LEU A 145 -11.11 10.47 8.01
CA LEU A 145 -9.97 10.40 7.09
C LEU A 145 -8.71 10.96 7.73
N LEU A 146 -7.59 10.23 7.63
CA LEU A 146 -6.23 10.69 7.95
C LEU A 146 -5.65 11.65 6.91
N ILE A 147 -6.34 11.83 5.79
CA ILE A 147 -5.97 12.73 4.71
C ILE A 147 -7.05 13.79 4.49
N ARG A 148 -6.65 14.99 4.09
CA ARG A 148 -7.56 16.05 3.69
C ARG A 148 -7.89 15.90 2.21
N VAL A 149 -9.18 15.91 1.90
CA VAL A 149 -9.67 15.94 0.52
C VAL A 149 -9.69 17.37 0.01
N ASN A 150 -9.03 17.60 -1.13
CA ASN A 150 -8.95 18.87 -1.84
C ASN A 150 -8.88 18.64 -3.36
N ASP A 151 -8.71 19.70 -4.14
CA ASP A 151 -8.65 19.66 -5.62
C ASP A 151 -7.54 18.77 -6.21
N HIS A 152 -6.56 18.37 -5.39
CA HIS A 152 -5.47 17.50 -5.80
C HIS A 152 -5.67 16.03 -5.42
N THR A 153 -6.78 15.74 -4.74
CA THR A 153 -7.10 14.44 -4.18
C THR A 153 -8.02 13.66 -5.13
N ASN A 154 -7.61 12.46 -5.50
CA ASN A 154 -8.44 11.47 -6.19
C ASN A 154 -8.74 10.33 -5.21
N LEU A 155 -9.80 10.51 -4.43
CA LEU A 155 -10.23 9.52 -3.44
C LEU A 155 -11.17 8.50 -4.10
N THR A 156 -10.80 7.22 -4.03
CA THR A 156 -11.62 6.10 -4.50
C THR A 156 -12.31 5.44 -3.31
N ASP A 157 -13.34 4.61 -3.53
CA ASP A 157 -14.03 3.88 -2.46
C ASP A 157 -13.07 3.02 -1.60
N GLU A 158 -12.12 2.32 -2.24
CA GLU A 158 -11.06 1.57 -1.53
C GLU A 158 -10.11 2.55 -0.80
N GLY A 159 -9.88 3.74 -1.37
CA GLY A 159 -9.14 4.82 -0.74
C GLY A 159 -9.82 5.33 0.54
N GLU A 160 -11.13 5.55 0.55
CA GLU A 160 -11.88 5.94 1.75
C GLU A 160 -11.67 4.92 2.87
N THR A 161 -11.77 3.63 2.53
CA THR A 161 -11.56 2.53 3.48
C THR A 161 -10.11 2.43 3.97
N ILE A 162 -9.13 2.80 3.13
CA ILE A 162 -7.70 2.69 3.46
C ILE A 162 -7.18 3.93 4.21
N TRP A 163 -7.71 5.12 3.92
CA TRP A 163 -7.15 6.37 4.42
C TRP A 163 -7.91 6.93 5.62
N CYS A 164 -8.84 6.18 6.20
CA CYS A 164 -9.46 6.49 7.48
C CYS A 164 -8.62 6.01 8.68
N TRP A 165 -9.01 6.40 9.89
CA TRP A 165 -8.43 5.83 11.10
C TRP A 165 -8.58 4.30 11.14
N PRO A 166 -7.58 3.57 11.67
CA PRO A 166 -7.75 2.15 11.94
C PRO A 166 -8.94 1.90 12.88
N PRO A 167 -9.73 0.83 12.66
CA PRO A 167 -10.89 0.53 13.51
C PRO A 167 -10.51 0.21 14.96
N ASP A 168 -9.25 -0.18 15.21
CA ASP A 168 -8.68 -0.46 16.52
C ASP A 168 -7.77 0.66 17.04
N ILE A 169 -7.96 1.90 16.58
CA ILE A 169 -7.08 3.04 16.87
C ILE A 169 -6.86 3.26 18.37
N GLU A 170 -7.89 3.21 19.21
CA GLU A 170 -7.82 3.42 20.66
C GLU A 170 -6.82 2.45 21.31
N ARG A 171 -6.94 1.16 20.96
CA ARG A 171 -6.01 0.12 21.40
C ARG A 171 -4.59 0.35 20.87
N LEU A 172 -4.43 0.89 19.66
CA LEU A 172 -3.12 1.12 19.06
C LEU A 172 -2.35 2.29 19.68
N ILE A 173 -3.04 3.24 20.30
CA ILE A 173 -2.43 4.43 20.90
C ILE A 173 -2.63 4.54 22.43
N ASP A 174 -3.12 3.46 23.04
CA ASP A 174 -3.32 3.29 24.49
C ASP A 174 -4.22 4.37 25.11
N ILE A 175 -5.38 4.63 24.50
CA ILE A 175 -6.42 5.56 25.01
C ILE A 175 -7.75 4.87 25.25
#